data_AF-A0A3N5JWI9-F1
#
_entry.id   AF-A0A3N5JWI9-F1
#
_cell.length_a   1.000
_cell.length_b   1.000
_cell.length_c   1.000
_cell.angle_alpha   90.00
_cell.angle_beta   90.00
_cell.angle_gamma   90.00
#
_symmetry.space_group_name_H-M   'P 1'
#
loop_
_entity.id
_entity.type
_entity.pdbx_description
1 polymer ?
#
loop_
_entity_poly.entity_id
_entity_poly.type
_entity_poly.pdbx_seq_one_letter_code
_entity_poly.pdbx_strand_id
1 'polypeptide(L)'
;MRRALALGAMTVLALGLLVRTAGPASENGSTPPGAGGLAGQFLVASEDMGDPRFAQTVILMVRHDADGAMGIIVNRPMADVPAARLLEGVGVDPAGVQGAIRLHFGGPVDR
;
A
#
# COMPACT_ATOMS: atom_id res chain seq x y z
N MET A 1 -2.60 -72.83 -32.63
CA MET A 1 -2.69 -72.03 -33.88
C MET A 1 -3.71 -70.94 -33.68
N ARG A 2 -3.28 -69.66 -33.64
CA ARG A 2 -4.00 -68.44 -34.05
C ARG A 2 -3.19 -67.23 -33.58
N ARG A 3 -2.39 -66.67 -34.49
CA ARG A 3 -1.70 -65.38 -34.35
C ARG A 3 -2.67 -64.27 -34.75
N ALA A 4 -2.66 -63.15 -34.04
CA ALA A 4 -3.17 -61.88 -34.51
C ALA A 4 -2.29 -60.74 -33.95
N LEU A 5 -1.78 -59.92 -34.86
CA LEU A 5 -0.96 -58.74 -34.63
C LEU A 5 -1.78 -57.61 -34.00
N ALA A 6 -1.12 -56.75 -33.22
CA ALA A 6 -1.41 -55.31 -33.22
C ALA A 6 -0.13 -54.52 -32.90
N LEU A 7 0.29 -53.70 -33.87
CA LEU A 7 1.26 -52.62 -33.74
C LEU A 7 0.78 -51.61 -32.69
N GLY A 8 1.67 -51.16 -31.80
CA GLY A 8 1.43 -50.05 -30.89
C GLY A 8 2.64 -49.14 -30.83
N ALA A 9 2.45 -47.89 -31.25
CA ALA A 9 3.47 -46.92 -31.57
C ALA A 9 4.27 -46.37 -30.37
N MET A 10 5.52 -46.10 -30.67
CA MET A 10 6.49 -45.20 -30.06
C MET A 10 5.88 -43.88 -29.54
N THR A 11 6.03 -43.61 -28.24
CA THR A 11 6.00 -42.23 -27.71
C THR A 11 6.95 -42.11 -26.52
N VAL A 12 8.16 -41.63 -26.81
CA VAL A 12 9.14 -41.18 -25.83
C VAL A 12 8.67 -39.83 -25.29
N LEU A 13 8.24 -39.78 -24.03
CA LEU A 13 7.88 -38.52 -23.39
C LEU A 13 9.15 -37.89 -22.80
N ALA A 14 9.71 -36.93 -23.53
CA ALA A 14 10.79 -36.06 -23.08
C ALA A 14 10.27 -35.11 -21.99
N LEU A 15 10.63 -35.37 -20.73
CA LEU A 15 10.39 -34.41 -19.65
C LEU A 15 11.51 -33.36 -19.68
N GLY A 16 11.20 -32.27 -20.39
CA GLY A 16 12.08 -31.14 -20.60
C GLY A 16 12.43 -30.39 -19.32
N LEU A 17 13.73 -30.20 -19.15
CA LEU A 17 14.37 -29.19 -18.31
C LEU A 17 13.89 -27.79 -18.73
N LEU A 18 13.30 -27.02 -17.81
CA LEU A 18 13.32 -25.55 -17.92
C LEU A 18 13.61 -24.93 -16.55
N VAL A 19 14.90 -24.71 -16.32
CA VAL A 19 15.43 -23.76 -15.36
C VAL A 19 14.74 -22.41 -15.59
N ARG A 20 13.88 -21.97 -14.66
CA ARG A 20 13.42 -20.57 -14.60
C ARG A 20 14.48 -19.79 -13.83
N THR A 21 15.41 -19.18 -14.56
CA THR A 21 16.22 -18.11 -14.00
C THR A 21 15.28 -16.96 -13.64
N ALA A 22 15.05 -16.72 -12.35
CA ALA A 22 14.42 -15.51 -11.88
C ALA A 22 15.31 -14.33 -12.33
N GLY A 23 14.86 -13.61 -13.35
CA GLY A 23 15.47 -12.34 -13.76
C GLY A 23 15.28 -11.30 -12.65
N PRO A 24 16.18 -10.30 -12.54
CA PRO A 24 16.04 -9.26 -11.53
C PRO A 24 14.72 -8.50 -11.75
N ALA A 25 13.97 -8.30 -10.67
CA ALA A 25 12.77 -7.48 -10.65
C ALA A 25 13.14 -6.08 -11.16
N SER A 26 12.61 -5.71 -12.32
CA SER A 26 12.81 -4.41 -12.92
C SER A 26 12.07 -3.36 -12.10
N GLU A 27 12.82 -2.57 -11.33
CA GLU A 27 12.39 -1.23 -10.91
C GLU A 27 12.09 -0.42 -12.15
N ASN A 28 10.85 0.03 -12.31
CA ASN A 28 10.50 1.35 -12.83
C ASN A 28 8.99 1.57 -12.71
N GLY A 29 8.63 2.57 -11.91
CA GLY A 29 7.27 2.94 -11.58
C GLY A 29 6.46 3.34 -12.82
N SER A 30 5.39 2.61 -13.06
CA SER A 30 4.18 3.05 -13.78
C SER A 30 3.19 1.87 -13.88
N THR A 31 2.84 1.28 -12.74
CA THR A 31 1.66 0.41 -12.70
C THR A 31 0.42 1.30 -12.69
N PRO A 32 -0.50 1.20 -13.66
CA PRO A 32 -1.75 1.94 -13.63
C PRO A 32 -2.55 1.58 -12.37
N PRO A 33 -3.44 2.47 -11.87
CA PRO A 33 -4.27 2.20 -10.70
C PRO A 33 -5.20 1.03 -11.01
N GLY A 34 -4.76 -0.18 -10.65
CA GLY A 34 -5.41 -1.42 -11.04
C GLY A 34 -4.48 -2.61 -11.16
N ALA A 35 -3.51 -2.79 -10.25
CA ALA A 35 -2.88 -4.09 -9.96
C ALA A 35 -2.00 -3.99 -8.70
N GLY A 36 -2.60 -4.13 -7.51
CA GLY A 36 -1.89 -4.54 -6.29
C GLY A 36 -1.88 -3.56 -5.12
N GLY A 37 -1.93 -2.24 -5.36
CA GLY A 37 -1.81 -1.22 -4.31
C GLY A 37 -3.07 -0.39 -4.10
N LEU A 38 -3.25 0.14 -2.87
CA LEU A 38 -4.33 1.06 -2.49
C LEU A 38 -3.83 2.51 -2.36
N ALA A 39 -2.58 2.80 -2.70
CA ALA A 39 -2.01 4.13 -2.59
C ALA A 39 -2.83 5.17 -3.37
N GLY A 40 -3.03 6.35 -2.78
CA GLY A 40 -3.87 7.42 -3.32
C GLY A 40 -5.37 7.25 -3.10
N GLN A 41 -5.82 6.16 -2.48
CA GLN A 41 -7.24 5.92 -2.19
C GLN A 41 -7.61 6.31 -0.75
N PHE A 42 -8.89 6.60 -0.53
CA PHE A 42 -9.45 6.78 0.81
C PHE A 42 -10.04 5.47 1.33
N LEU A 43 -9.71 5.13 2.58
CA LEU A 43 -10.42 4.13 3.35
C LEU A 43 -11.41 4.84 4.26
N VAL A 44 -12.68 4.42 4.21
CA VAL A 44 -13.75 5.00 5.02
C VAL A 44 -14.19 3.96 6.04
N ALA A 45 -13.94 4.23 7.31
CA ALA A 45 -14.33 3.37 8.41
C ALA A 45 -15.79 3.59 8.80
N SER A 46 -16.50 2.50 9.04
CA SER A 46 -17.86 2.51 9.57
C SER A 46 -17.91 2.97 11.03
N GLU A 47 -19.12 3.21 11.52
CA GLU A 47 -19.38 3.47 12.93
C GLU A 47 -19.13 2.25 13.80
N ASP A 48 -19.55 1.05 13.34
CA ASP A 48 -19.35 -0.23 14.02
C ASP A 48 -17.91 -0.80 13.88
N MET A 49 -16.92 0.06 13.68
CA MET A 49 -15.52 -0.36 13.54
C MET A 49 -15.04 -1.00 14.86
N GLY A 50 -14.51 -2.22 14.77
CA GLY A 50 -14.10 -3.00 15.94
C GLY A 50 -13.00 -2.34 16.78
N ASP A 51 -12.12 -1.56 16.15
CA ASP A 51 -11.18 -0.69 16.86
C ASP A 51 -11.72 0.75 16.91
N PRO A 52 -12.11 1.26 18.10
CA PRO A 52 -12.70 2.59 18.26
C PRO A 52 -11.75 3.73 17.86
N ARG A 53 -10.44 3.47 17.79
CA ARG A 53 -9.46 4.46 17.30
C ARG A 53 -9.72 4.84 15.85
N PHE A 54 -10.32 3.94 15.07
CA PHE A 54 -10.58 4.13 13.65
C PHE A 54 -12.07 4.31 13.31
N ALA A 55 -12.99 4.15 14.27
CA ALA A 55 -14.41 4.39 14.03
C ALA A 55 -14.67 5.78 13.40
N GLN A 56 -15.48 5.82 12.35
CA GLN A 56 -15.84 7.02 11.59
C GLN A 56 -14.62 7.82 11.05
N THR A 57 -13.48 7.17 10.82
CA THR A 57 -12.31 7.82 10.20
C THR A 57 -12.32 7.73 8.68
N VAL A 58 -11.73 8.73 8.06
CA VAL A 58 -11.32 8.71 6.64
C VAL A 58 -9.80 8.72 6.62
N ILE A 59 -9.21 7.70 6.01
CA ILE A 59 -7.76 7.50 5.95
C ILE A 59 -7.32 7.65 4.50
N LEU A 60 -6.38 8.55 4.22
CA LEU A 60 -5.68 8.57 2.94
C LEU A 60 -4.58 7.53 2.96
N MET A 61 -4.61 6.58 2.03
CA MET A 61 -3.54 5.61 1.86
C MET A 61 -2.37 6.25 1.11
N VAL A 62 -1.21 6.33 1.75
CA VAL A 62 0.01 6.94 1.18
C VAL A 62 0.88 5.88 0.51
N ARG A 63 1.01 4.70 1.12
CA ARG A 63 1.76 3.57 0.58
C ARG A 63 1.03 2.28 0.89
N HIS A 64 0.92 1.38 -0.08
CA HIS A 64 0.41 0.03 0.11
C HIS A 64 1.09 -0.90 -0.88
N ASP A 65 1.97 -1.75 -0.37
CA ASP A 65 2.78 -2.71 -1.11
C ASP A 65 3.02 -3.97 -0.26
N ALA A 66 3.92 -4.84 -0.71
CA ALA A 66 4.22 -6.10 -0.03
C ALA A 66 4.87 -5.89 1.36
N ASP A 67 5.50 -4.73 1.62
CA ASP A 67 6.14 -4.42 2.90
C ASP A 67 5.16 -3.82 3.90
N GLY A 68 3.94 -3.48 3.45
CA GLY A 68 2.83 -3.11 4.30
C GLY A 68 2.03 -1.91 3.80
N ALA A 69 1.33 -1.25 4.73
CA ALA A 69 0.46 -0.11 4.45
C ALA A 69 0.79 1.07 5.36
N MET A 70 0.79 2.27 4.80
CA MET A 70 0.92 3.53 5.51
C MET A 70 -0.19 4.46 5.07
N GLY A 71 -0.98 4.93 6.03
CA GLY A 71 -2.05 5.90 5.79
C GLY A 71 -2.12 6.95 6.89
N ILE A 72 -2.84 8.03 6.61
CA ILE A 72 -3.02 9.15 7.53
C ILE A 72 -4.51 9.46 7.66
N ILE A 73 -5.00 9.56 8.89
CA ILE A 73 -6.37 10.01 9.16
C ILE A 73 -6.49 11.49 8.80
N VAL A 74 -7.45 11.85 7.94
CA VAL A 74 -7.62 13.23 7.45
C VAL A 74 -8.79 13.96 8.09
N ASN A 75 -9.71 13.27 8.78
CA ASN A 75 -10.96 13.84 9.28
C ASN A 75 -11.05 13.97 10.81
N ARG A 76 -9.93 13.91 11.54
CA ARG A 76 -9.89 14.10 13.01
C ARG A 76 -9.07 15.33 13.40
N PRO A 77 -9.68 16.53 13.50
CA PRO A 77 -8.97 17.72 13.95
C PRO A 77 -8.61 17.63 15.44
N MET A 78 -7.46 18.20 15.82
CA MET A 78 -6.96 18.22 17.21
C MET A 78 -6.92 19.64 17.78
N ALA A 79 -6.29 20.57 17.07
CA ALA A 79 -6.10 21.94 17.52
C ALA A 79 -5.81 22.86 16.34
N ASP A 80 -6.19 24.12 16.46
CA ASP A 80 -5.72 25.19 15.58
C ASP A 80 -4.49 25.83 16.25
N VAL A 81 -3.33 25.75 15.59
CA VAL A 81 -2.04 26.20 16.15
C VAL A 81 -1.49 27.34 15.30
N PRO A 82 -0.93 28.42 15.90
CA PRO A 82 -0.29 29.47 15.12
C PRO A 82 0.79 28.90 14.22
N ALA A 83 0.77 29.23 12.92
CA ALA A 83 1.72 28.70 11.96
C ALA A 83 3.18 28.98 12.37
N ALA A 84 3.43 30.16 12.93
CA ALA A 84 4.72 30.55 13.51
C ALA A 84 5.24 29.54 14.55
N ARG A 85 4.38 29.04 15.45
CA ARG A 85 4.77 28.07 16.47
C ARG A 85 5.19 26.72 15.90
N LEU A 86 4.55 26.30 14.80
CA LEU A 86 4.93 25.06 14.12
C LEU A 86 6.29 25.19 13.44
N LEU A 87 6.55 26.33 12.80
CA LEU A 87 7.83 26.62 12.15
C LEU A 87 8.99 26.68 13.15
N GLU A 88 8.78 27.33 14.30
CA GLU A 88 9.73 27.33 15.41
C GLU A 88 10.11 25.89 15.81
N GLY A 89 9.13 24.98 15.90
CA GLY A 89 9.34 23.59 16.30
C GLY A 89 10.17 22.76 15.31
N VAL A 90 10.22 23.15 14.03
CA VAL A 90 11.04 22.48 13.00
C VAL A 90 12.33 23.26 12.66
N GLY A 91 12.62 24.33 13.40
CA GLY A 91 13.83 25.13 13.22
C GLY A 91 13.79 26.08 12.01
N VAL A 92 12.60 26.48 11.56
CA VAL A 92 12.41 27.45 10.47
C VAL A 92 12.04 28.81 11.07
N ASP A 93 12.66 29.88 10.58
CA ASP A 93 12.36 31.26 11.02
C ASP A 93 10.88 31.61 10.72
N PRO A 94 10.08 31.93 11.75
CA PRO A 94 8.67 32.28 11.57
C PRO A 94 8.45 33.73 11.11
N ALA A 95 9.50 34.52 10.86
CA ALA A 95 9.38 35.93 10.50
C ALA A 95 8.42 36.17 9.32
N GLY A 96 7.44 37.05 9.54
CA GLY A 96 6.43 37.39 8.54
C GLY A 96 5.30 36.37 8.34
N VAL A 97 5.34 35.23 9.05
CA VAL A 97 4.28 34.21 8.96
C VAL A 97 3.11 34.57 9.87
N GLN A 98 1.91 34.56 9.31
CA GLN A 98 0.67 34.88 10.02
C GLN A 98 -0.36 33.76 9.85
N GLY A 99 -1.37 33.75 10.72
CA GLY A 99 -2.47 32.80 10.67
C GLY A 99 -2.24 31.54 11.52
N ALA A 100 -3.25 30.68 11.51
CA ALA A 100 -3.28 29.41 12.23
C ALA A 100 -3.46 28.24 11.26
N ILE A 101 -2.85 27.10 11.59
CA ILE A 101 -2.96 25.85 10.87
C ILE A 101 -3.74 24.87 11.74
N ARG A 102 -4.73 24.21 11.15
CA ARG A 102 -5.45 23.12 11.79
C ARG A 102 -4.59 21.86 11.79
N LEU A 103 -4.28 21.36 12.97
CA LEU A 103 -3.64 20.07 13.16
C LEU A 103 -4.69 18.96 13.18
N HIS A 104 -4.37 17.86 12.52
CA HIS A 104 -5.17 16.65 12.50
C HIS A 104 -4.40 15.50 13.16
N PHE A 105 -5.10 14.63 13.86
CA PHE A 105 -4.54 13.40 14.40
C PHE A 105 -4.29 12.43 13.24
N GLY A 106 -3.02 12.12 12.95
CA GLY A 106 -2.65 11.27 11.81
C GLY A 106 -2.95 9.78 11.98
N GLY A 107 -3.20 9.33 13.22
CA GLY A 107 -3.35 7.91 13.57
C GLY A 107 -2.20 7.39 14.44
N PRO A 108 -2.40 6.27 15.15
CA PRO A 108 -1.33 5.60 15.86
C PRO A 108 -0.33 4.97 14.88
N VAL A 109 0.96 5.03 15.21
CA VAL A 109 2.02 4.25 14.55
C VAL A 109 2.57 3.28 15.58
N ASP A 110 2.59 1.98 15.27
CA ASP A 110 3.33 1.02 16.09
C ASP A 110 4.82 1.33 15.94
N ARG A 111 5.51 1.45 17.08
CA ARG A 111 6.95 1.69 17.16
C ARG A 111 7.72 0.39 17.27
#